data_AF-F8KGQ3-F1
#
_entry.id   AF-F8KGQ3-F1
#
_cell.length_a   1.000
_cell.length_b   1.000
_cell.length_c   1.000
_cell.angle_alpha   90.00
_cell.angle_beta   90.00
_cell.angle_gamma   90.00
#
_symmetry.space_group_name_H-M   'P 1'
#
loop_
_entity.id
_entity.type
_entity.pdbx_description
1 polymer ?
#
loop_
_entity_poly.entity_id
_entity_poly.type
_entity_poly.pdbx_seq_one_letter_code
_entity_poly.pdbx_strand_id
1 'polypeptide(L)'
;MAQTQTKTYSITEMARICGVSVSSMRTQLIKRGFKPAETGENNSKLYSDKAFKTMRDYYRSKSKNGSNRQPQTTRSELIESKNAQIEQLQREVELLTAQLHTKDKQIDAMTALAESNAQLTAQAHTLDASHRLEDSTTASQNESKTVSEEPHGFFWRIFH
;
A
#
# COMPACT_ATOMS: atom_id res chain seq x y z
N MET A 1 -60.62 -47.43 23.85
CA MET A 1 -60.13 -46.10 23.40
C MET A 1 -58.87 -46.33 22.58
N ALA A 2 -58.86 -45.92 21.30
CA ALA A 2 -57.73 -46.16 20.40
C ALA A 2 -56.59 -45.18 20.73
N GLN A 3 -55.41 -45.70 21.06
CA GLN A 3 -54.20 -44.88 21.19
C GLN A 3 -53.83 -44.37 19.80
N THR A 4 -54.03 -43.07 19.57
CA THR A 4 -53.57 -42.42 18.35
C THR A 4 -52.05 -42.31 18.44
N GLN A 5 -51.32 -43.09 17.63
CA GLN A 5 -49.86 -42.98 17.57
C GLN A 5 -49.51 -41.59 17.02
N THR A 6 -49.03 -40.71 17.88
CA THR A 6 -48.54 -39.39 17.48
C THR A 6 -47.23 -39.57 16.73
N LYS A 7 -47.20 -39.22 15.44
CA LYS A 7 -45.97 -39.26 14.64
C LYS A 7 -44.93 -38.32 15.23
N THR A 8 -43.77 -38.87 15.53
CA THR A 8 -42.61 -38.13 16.01
C THR A 8 -41.45 -38.28 15.02
N TYR A 9 -40.55 -37.31 15.02
CA TYR A 9 -39.45 -37.21 14.06
C TYR A 9 -38.15 -36.88 14.76
N SER A 10 -37.07 -37.57 14.43
CA SER A 10 -35.73 -37.18 14.85
C SER A 10 -35.25 -35.94 14.07
N ILE A 11 -34.29 -35.20 14.65
CA ILE A 11 -33.67 -34.05 13.97
C ILE A 11 -33.09 -34.46 12.60
N THR A 12 -32.49 -35.64 12.53
CA THR A 12 -31.88 -36.19 11.31
C THR A 12 -32.93 -36.44 10.23
N GLU A 13 -34.07 -37.01 10.57
CA GLU A 13 -35.18 -37.22 9.63
C GLU A 13 -35.79 -35.89 9.18
N MET A 14 -36.03 -34.96 10.10
CA MET A 14 -36.52 -33.64 9.77
C MET A 14 -35.58 -32.92 8.79
N ALA A 15 -34.28 -32.99 9.05
CA ALA A 15 -33.25 -32.38 8.22
C ALA A 15 -33.21 -33.01 6.81
N ARG A 16 -33.26 -34.35 6.72
CA ARG A 16 -33.32 -35.09 5.46
C ARG A 16 -34.54 -34.70 4.64
N ILE A 17 -35.73 -34.68 5.25
CA ILE A 17 -36.98 -34.35 4.55
C ILE A 17 -37.01 -32.88 4.11
N CYS A 18 -36.46 -31.97 4.91
CA CYS A 18 -36.41 -30.54 4.57
C CYS A 18 -35.23 -30.18 3.65
N GLY A 19 -34.32 -31.11 3.34
CA GLY A 19 -33.16 -30.87 2.49
C GLY A 19 -32.13 -29.91 3.10
N VAL A 20 -31.94 -29.94 4.42
CA VAL A 20 -31.02 -29.06 5.15
C VAL A 20 -30.05 -29.82 6.03
N SER A 21 -28.99 -29.17 6.52
CA SER A 21 -28.07 -29.79 7.46
C SER A 21 -28.72 -30.01 8.84
N VAL A 22 -28.31 -31.09 9.52
CA VAL A 22 -28.77 -31.43 10.87
C VAL A 22 -28.51 -30.28 11.85
N SER A 23 -27.35 -29.62 11.75
CA SER A 23 -26.99 -28.46 12.55
C SER A 23 -27.95 -27.29 12.33
N SER A 24 -28.30 -26.99 11.08
CA SER A 24 -29.26 -25.92 10.76
C SER A 24 -30.64 -26.23 11.33
N MET A 25 -31.10 -27.48 11.18
CA MET A 25 -32.37 -27.93 11.77
C MET A 25 -32.36 -27.79 13.30
N ARG A 26 -31.31 -28.27 13.98
CA ARG A 26 -31.15 -28.16 15.44
C ARG A 26 -31.19 -26.72 15.92
N THR A 27 -30.41 -25.84 15.29
CA THR A 27 -30.39 -24.41 15.63
C THR A 27 -31.77 -23.79 15.48
N GLN A 28 -32.49 -24.13 14.41
CA GLN A 28 -33.80 -23.55 14.15
C GLN A 28 -34.88 -24.05 15.12
N LEU A 29 -34.79 -25.32 15.55
CA LEU A 29 -35.65 -25.88 16.59
C LEU A 29 -35.43 -25.18 17.94
N ILE A 30 -34.18 -24.98 18.34
CA ILE A 30 -33.81 -24.26 19.58
C ILE A 30 -34.29 -22.80 19.51
N LYS A 31 -33.99 -22.10 18.40
CA LYS A 31 -34.37 -20.70 18.20
C LYS A 31 -35.87 -20.46 18.30
N ARG A 32 -36.68 -21.44 17.89
CA ARG A 32 -38.14 -21.36 17.96
C ARG A 32 -38.73 -22.00 19.23
N GLY A 33 -37.89 -22.42 20.17
CA GLY A 33 -38.32 -22.97 21.45
C GLY A 33 -39.01 -24.34 21.37
N PHE A 34 -38.79 -25.11 20.31
CA PHE A 34 -39.36 -26.46 20.22
C PHE A 34 -38.62 -27.40 21.19
N LYS A 35 -39.37 -27.95 22.14
CA LYS A 35 -38.89 -29.00 23.04
C LYS A 35 -39.12 -30.38 22.40
N PRO A 36 -38.23 -31.36 22.65
CA PRO A 36 -38.49 -32.74 22.29
C PRO A 36 -39.80 -33.20 22.94
N ALA A 37 -40.64 -33.87 22.16
CA ALA A 37 -41.88 -34.47 22.65
C ALA A 37 -41.57 -35.74 23.44
N GLU A 38 -40.64 -36.53 22.93
CA GLU A 38 -40.25 -37.83 23.49
C GLU A 38 -38.77 -38.08 23.26
N THR A 39 -38.24 -39.03 24.01
CA THR A 39 -36.89 -39.55 23.86
C THR A 39 -36.99 -40.93 23.23
N GLY A 40 -36.52 -41.08 22.00
CA GLY A 40 -36.49 -42.35 21.27
C GLY A 40 -35.30 -43.23 21.68
N GLU A 41 -35.06 -44.26 20.88
CA GLU A 41 -33.87 -45.12 21.04
C GLU A 41 -32.58 -44.29 21.11
N ASN A 42 -31.62 -44.75 21.91
CA ASN A 42 -30.32 -44.11 22.14
C ASN A 42 -30.41 -42.64 22.58
N ASN A 43 -31.42 -42.29 23.39
CA ASN A 43 -31.65 -40.93 23.87
C ASN A 43 -31.85 -39.91 22.74
N SER A 44 -32.36 -40.36 21.59
CA SER A 44 -32.63 -39.48 20.46
C SER A 44 -33.79 -38.53 20.77
N LYS A 45 -33.57 -37.23 20.55
CA LYS A 45 -34.60 -36.21 20.75
C LYS A 45 -35.60 -36.29 19.60
N LEU A 46 -36.83 -36.71 19.90
CA LEU A 46 -37.92 -36.80 18.95
C LEU A 46 -38.84 -35.59 19.09
N TYR A 47 -39.22 -35.02 17.96
CA TYR A 47 -40.05 -33.83 17.87
C TYR A 47 -41.42 -34.19 17.32
N SER A 48 -42.45 -33.50 17.77
CA SER A 48 -43.82 -33.74 17.32
C SER A 48 -44.03 -33.35 15.86
N ASP A 49 -45.04 -33.94 15.23
CA ASP A 49 -45.48 -33.58 13.86
C ASP A 49 -45.74 -32.07 13.69
N LYS A 50 -46.21 -31.37 14.73
CA LYS A 50 -46.40 -29.91 14.71
C LYS A 50 -45.07 -29.16 14.52
N ALA A 51 -44.02 -29.56 15.24
CA ALA A 51 -42.70 -28.97 15.10
C ALA A 51 -42.14 -29.25 13.68
N PHE A 52 -42.33 -30.47 13.19
CA PHE A 52 -41.93 -30.85 11.83
C PHE A 52 -42.63 -30.03 10.75
N LYS A 53 -43.97 -29.92 10.78
CA LYS A 53 -44.74 -29.10 9.83
C LYS A 53 -44.26 -27.65 9.83
N THR A 54 -44.06 -27.07 11.02
CA THR A 54 -43.57 -25.70 11.16
C THR A 54 -42.20 -25.50 10.51
N MET A 55 -41.27 -26.45 10.71
CA MET A 55 -39.94 -26.40 10.09
C MET A 55 -40.02 -26.57 8.57
N ARG A 56 -40.84 -27.51 8.11
CA ARG A 56 -41.04 -27.76 6.68
C ARG A 56 -41.57 -26.51 5.98
N ASP A 57 -42.57 -25.84 6.55
CA ASP A 57 -43.16 -24.64 5.96
C ASP A 57 -42.16 -23.47 5.99
N TYR A 58 -41.34 -23.36 7.05
CA TYR A 58 -40.24 -22.40 7.11
C TYR A 58 -39.20 -22.62 6.01
N TYR A 59 -38.70 -23.85 5.82
CA TYR A 59 -37.68 -24.11 4.81
C TYR A 59 -38.24 -24.05 3.38
N ARG A 60 -39.52 -24.41 3.20
CA ARG A 60 -40.23 -24.25 1.92
C ARG A 60 -40.48 -22.79 1.55
N SER A 61 -40.84 -21.95 2.51
CA SER A 61 -40.99 -20.51 2.26
C SER A 61 -39.62 -19.83 2.07
N LYS A 62 -38.58 -20.28 2.79
CA LYS A 62 -37.21 -19.80 2.60
C LYS A 62 -36.64 -20.18 1.23
N SER A 63 -36.98 -21.33 0.65
CA SER A 63 -36.54 -21.66 -0.71
C SER A 63 -37.29 -20.86 -1.78
N LYS A 64 -38.59 -20.59 -1.57
CA LYS A 64 -39.41 -19.76 -2.49
C LYS A 64 -39.06 -18.28 -2.44
N ASN A 65 -38.78 -17.75 -1.24
CA ASN A 65 -38.31 -16.38 -1.04
C ASN A 65 -36.77 -16.28 -1.13
N GLY A 66 -36.11 -17.39 -1.43
CA GLY A 66 -34.67 -17.57 -1.50
C GLY A 66 -34.05 -17.09 -2.81
N SER A 67 -34.68 -16.14 -3.51
CA SER A 67 -33.97 -15.27 -4.46
C SER A 67 -33.06 -14.29 -3.72
N ASN A 68 -32.31 -14.78 -2.75
CA ASN A 68 -31.04 -14.17 -2.39
C ASN A 68 -29.97 -14.84 -3.27
N ARG A 69 -30.15 -14.75 -4.59
CA ARG A 69 -29.00 -14.70 -5.47
C ARG A 69 -28.30 -13.43 -5.03
N GLN A 70 -27.21 -13.58 -4.28
CA GLN A 70 -26.10 -12.63 -4.41
C GLN A 70 -26.00 -12.31 -5.91
N PRO A 71 -25.96 -11.04 -6.34
CA PRO A 71 -25.82 -10.75 -7.75
C PRO A 71 -24.63 -11.57 -8.22
N GLN A 72 -24.90 -12.61 -9.02
CA GLN A 72 -23.84 -13.37 -9.64
C GLN A 72 -23.32 -12.40 -10.67
N THR A 73 -22.34 -11.58 -10.27
CA THR A 73 -21.54 -10.82 -11.22
C THR A 73 -21.18 -11.81 -12.29
N THR A 74 -21.72 -11.61 -13.49
CA THR A 74 -21.55 -12.59 -14.54
C THR A 74 -20.06 -12.70 -14.82
N ARG A 75 -19.55 -13.86 -15.24
CA ARG A 75 -18.11 -14.00 -15.57
C ARG A 75 -17.66 -12.88 -16.52
N SER A 76 -18.53 -12.43 -17.41
CA SER A 76 -18.32 -11.29 -18.31
C SER A 76 -18.14 -9.96 -17.57
N GLU A 77 -19.01 -9.61 -16.63
CA GLU A 77 -18.88 -8.38 -15.81
C GLU A 77 -17.60 -8.39 -14.97
N LEU A 78 -17.18 -9.55 -14.47
CA LEU A 78 -15.93 -9.70 -13.75
C LEU A 78 -14.72 -9.49 -14.68
N ILE A 79 -14.77 -10.04 -15.89
CA ILE A 79 -13.72 -9.86 -16.90
C ILE A 79 -13.62 -8.38 -17.30
N GLU A 80 -14.75 -7.71 -17.54
CA GLU A 80 -14.78 -6.30 -17.91
C GLU A 80 -14.22 -5.41 -16.79
N SER A 81 -14.62 -5.66 -15.54
CA SER A 81 -14.06 -4.97 -14.37
C SER A 81 -12.54 -5.18 -14.25
N LYS A 82 -12.05 -6.39 -14.53
CA LYS A 82 -10.62 -6.69 -14.49
C LYS A 82 -9.86 -6.04 -15.64
N ASN A 83 -10.43 -6.00 -16.84
CA ASN A 83 -9.82 -5.30 -17.97
C ASN A 83 -9.73 -3.80 -17.72
N ALA A 84 -10.79 -3.17 -17.21
CA ALA A 84 -10.75 -1.75 -16.83
C ALA A 84 -9.68 -1.47 -15.75
N GLN A 85 -9.51 -2.39 -14.80
CA GLN A 85 -8.45 -2.29 -13.79
C GLN A 85 -7.05 -2.43 -14.41
N ILE A 86 -6.87 -3.33 -15.38
CA ILE A 86 -5.60 -3.48 -16.12
C ILE A 86 -5.28 -2.20 -16.90
N GLU A 87 -6.23 -1.63 -17.62
CA GLU A 87 -6.03 -0.39 -18.38
C GLU A 87 -5.69 0.80 -17.48
N GLN A 88 -6.30 0.88 -16.30
CA GLN A 88 -5.96 1.92 -15.32
C GLN A 88 -4.53 1.74 -14.82
N LEU A 89 -4.13 0.50 -14.47
CA LEU A 89 -2.77 0.20 -14.01
C LEU A 89 -1.74 0.46 -15.11
N GLN A 90 -2.05 0.17 -16.37
CA GLN A 90 -1.17 0.47 -17.51
C GLN A 90 -0.94 1.97 -17.65
N ARG A 91 -2.01 2.79 -17.60
CA ARG A 91 -1.89 4.25 -17.62
C ARG A 91 -1.08 4.80 -16.46
N GLU A 92 -1.24 4.23 -15.27
CA GLU A 92 -0.46 4.61 -14.10
C GLU A 92 1.03 4.28 -14.28
N VAL A 93 1.36 3.10 -14.81
CA VAL A 93 2.74 2.71 -15.12
C VAL A 93 3.36 3.65 -16.16
N GLU A 94 2.62 4.00 -17.22
CA GLU A 94 3.11 4.93 -18.25
C GLU A 94 3.40 6.31 -17.66
N LEU A 95 2.49 6.83 -16.81
CA LEU A 95 2.67 8.10 -16.12
C LEU A 95 3.92 8.09 -15.23
N LEU A 96 4.07 7.05 -14.39
CA LEU A 96 5.21 6.91 -13.48
C LEU A 96 6.53 6.78 -14.25
N THR A 97 6.52 6.05 -15.37
CA THR A 97 7.71 5.90 -16.24
C THR A 97 8.11 7.25 -16.86
N ALA A 98 7.14 8.04 -17.33
CA ALA A 98 7.40 9.38 -17.86
C ALA A 98 7.94 10.34 -16.78
N GLN A 99 7.43 10.23 -15.55
CA GLN A 99 7.94 10.98 -14.41
C GLN A 99 9.39 10.60 -14.07
N LEU A 100 9.71 9.30 -14.04
CA LEU A 100 11.09 8.83 -13.83
C LEU A 100 12.04 9.39 -14.88
N HIS A 101 11.70 9.28 -16.16
CA HIS A 101 12.53 9.83 -17.23
C HIS A 101 12.73 11.35 -17.13
N THR A 102 11.71 12.08 -16.68
CA THR A 102 11.85 13.52 -16.42
C THR A 102 12.79 13.79 -15.24
N LYS A 103 12.72 12.98 -14.18
CA LYS A 103 13.60 13.09 -13.01
C LYS A 103 15.04 12.73 -13.35
N ASP A 104 15.27 11.70 -14.15
CA ASP A 104 16.61 11.34 -14.63
C ASP A 104 17.25 12.49 -15.40
N LYS A 105 16.51 13.12 -16.32
CA LYS A 105 17.00 14.33 -17.02
C LYS A 105 17.33 15.48 -16.08
N GLN A 106 16.55 15.67 -15.01
CA GLN A 106 16.85 16.68 -14.00
C GLN A 106 18.14 16.34 -13.23
N ILE A 107 18.37 15.07 -12.91
CA ILE A 107 19.59 14.60 -12.26
C ILE A 107 20.80 14.82 -13.17
N ASP A 108 20.69 14.48 -14.45
CA ASP A 108 21.77 14.68 -15.43
C ASP A 108 22.14 16.17 -15.54
N ALA A 109 21.12 17.04 -15.62
CA ALA A 109 21.34 18.49 -15.67
C ALA A 109 22.00 19.02 -14.38
N MET A 110 21.57 18.55 -13.20
CA MET A 110 22.19 18.96 -11.94
C MET A 110 23.62 18.44 -11.80
N THR A 111 23.89 17.23 -12.27
CA THR A 111 25.24 16.64 -12.27
C THR A 111 26.17 17.45 -13.17
N ALA A 112 25.74 17.79 -14.39
CA ALA A 112 26.51 18.64 -15.30
C ALA A 112 26.79 20.04 -14.71
N LEU A 113 25.81 20.64 -14.03
CA LEU A 113 26.00 21.92 -13.34
C LEU A 113 26.98 21.80 -12.16
N ALA A 114 26.92 20.71 -11.39
CA ALA A 114 27.86 20.46 -10.30
C ALA A 114 29.29 20.30 -10.82
N GLU A 115 29.48 19.58 -11.93
CA GLU A 115 30.78 19.46 -12.59
C GLU A 115 31.30 20.81 -13.08
N SER A 116 30.46 21.61 -13.74
CA SER A 116 30.82 22.96 -14.17
C SER A 116 31.21 23.86 -12.99
N ASN A 117 30.47 23.80 -11.89
CA ASN A 117 30.79 24.58 -10.69
C ASN A 117 32.11 24.13 -10.07
N ALA A 118 32.36 22.83 -9.99
CA ALA A 118 33.64 22.30 -9.49
C ALA A 118 34.83 22.79 -10.34
N GLN A 119 34.68 22.83 -11.66
CA GLN A 119 35.70 23.38 -12.56
C GLN A 119 35.92 24.87 -12.34
N LEU A 120 34.86 25.67 -12.22
CA LEU A 120 34.97 27.10 -11.95
C LEU A 120 35.65 27.36 -10.59
N THR A 121 35.31 26.60 -9.55
CA THR A 121 35.97 26.69 -8.25
C THR A 121 37.45 26.33 -8.34
N ALA A 122 37.81 25.28 -9.09
CA ALA A 122 39.21 24.94 -9.33
C ALA A 122 39.95 26.07 -10.06
N GLN A 123 39.35 26.67 -11.09
CA GLN A 123 39.93 27.81 -11.80
C GLN A 123 40.10 29.03 -10.88
N ALA A 124 39.10 29.37 -10.06
CA ALA A 124 39.18 30.45 -9.09
C ALA A 124 40.34 30.22 -8.11
N HIS A 125 40.51 29.00 -7.58
CA HIS A 125 41.65 28.67 -6.73
C HIS A 125 43.00 28.81 -7.43
N THR A 126 43.10 28.43 -8.72
CA THR A 126 44.34 28.62 -9.48
C THR A 126 44.66 30.09 -9.74
N LEU A 127 43.64 30.91 -10.00
CA LEU A 127 43.80 32.36 -10.18
C LEU A 127 44.19 33.04 -8.87
N ASP A 128 43.54 32.71 -7.75
CA ASP A 128 43.90 33.21 -6.42
C ASP A 128 45.34 32.81 -6.04
N ALA A 129 45.74 31.58 -6.33
CA ALA A 129 47.11 31.13 -6.09
C ALA A 129 48.12 31.91 -6.96
N SER A 130 47.78 32.19 -8.22
CA SER A 130 48.62 32.97 -9.13
C SER A 130 48.74 34.43 -8.68
N HIS A 131 47.63 35.08 -8.31
CA HIS A 131 47.64 36.44 -7.76
C HIS A 131 48.46 36.55 -6.47
N ARG A 132 48.37 35.56 -5.57
CA ARG A 132 49.21 35.54 -4.34
C ARG A 132 50.70 35.39 -4.66
N LEU A 133 51.07 34.70 -5.74
CA LEU A 133 52.46 34.58 -6.19
C LEU A 133 52.96 35.87 -6.85
N GLU A 134 52.10 36.58 -7.60
CA GLU A 134 52.41 37.89 -8.19
C GLU A 134 52.54 39.00 -7.13
N ASP A 135 51.66 39.03 -6.12
CA ASP A 135 51.76 39.97 -4.99
C ASP A 135 53.03 39.71 -4.16
N SER A 136 53.45 38.46 -4.00
CA SER A 136 54.70 38.13 -3.29
C SER A 136 55.95 38.40 -4.13
N THR A 137 55.90 38.29 -5.46
CA THR A 137 57.02 38.67 -6.34
C THR A 137 57.15 40.19 -6.51
N THR A 138 56.04 40.94 -6.54
CA THR A 138 56.06 42.41 -6.55
C THR A 138 56.46 42.99 -5.19
N ALA A 139 56.04 42.39 -4.07
CA ALA A 139 56.57 42.73 -2.75
C ALA A 139 58.09 42.43 -2.64
N SER A 140 58.55 41.29 -3.16
CA SER A 140 59.98 40.93 -3.12
C SER A 140 60.85 41.76 -4.07
N GLN A 141 60.32 42.26 -5.20
CA GLN A 141 61.02 43.25 -6.04
C GLN A 141 61.09 44.64 -5.41
N ASN A 142 60.11 45.03 -4.59
CA ASN A 142 60.18 46.29 -3.84
C ASN A 142 61.14 46.21 -2.64
N GLU A 143 61.34 45.03 -2.04
CA GLU A 143 62.35 44.85 -0.96
C GLU A 143 63.77 44.60 -1.49
N SER A 144 63.93 44.19 -2.75
CA SER A 144 65.25 44.00 -3.38
C SER A 144 65.91 45.29 -3.88
N LYS A 145 65.28 46.46 -3.64
CA LYS A 145 65.83 47.79 -3.94
C LYS A 145 66.05 48.65 -2.70
N THR A 146 66.27 48.03 -1.54
CA THR A 146 66.66 48.76 -0.33
C THR A 146 67.73 48.00 0.46
N VAL A 147 68.91 47.77 -0.12
CA VAL A 147 70.13 47.65 0.69
C VAL A 147 71.30 48.32 -0.03
N SER A 148 71.95 49.21 0.73
CA SER A 148 73.23 49.87 0.49
C SER A 148 73.21 51.16 -0.32
N GLU A 149 72.82 52.26 0.33
CA GLU A 149 73.57 53.51 0.16
C GLU A 149 73.53 54.31 1.48
N GLU A 150 74.72 54.49 2.05
CA GLU A 150 74.96 55.23 3.29
C GLU A 150 74.47 56.68 3.21
N PRO A 151 74.07 57.30 4.33
CA PRO A 151 73.57 58.67 4.37
C PRO A 151 74.73 59.71 4.37
N HIS A 152 75.75 59.54 3.51
CA HIS A 152 76.95 60.40 3.52
C HIS A 152 77.20 61.24 2.25
N GLY A 153 76.30 61.23 1.26
CA GLY A 153 76.51 61.98 0.01
C GLY A 153 75.98 63.43 -0.04
N PHE A 154 74.94 63.79 0.74
CA PHE A 154 74.22 65.04 0.51
C PHE A 154 74.72 66.24 1.35
N PHE A 155 75.21 65.98 2.57
CA PHE A 155 75.56 67.05 3.51
C PHE A 155 76.97 67.63 3.31
N TRP A 156 77.90 66.94 2.63
CA TRP A 156 79.27 67.42 2.44
C TRP A 156 79.39 68.53 1.38
N ARG A 157 78.39 68.70 0.52
CA ARG A 157 78.39 69.65 -0.61
C ARG A 157 77.82 71.04 -0.25
N ILE A 158 77.38 71.24 0.99
CA ILE A 158 76.76 72.50 1.45
C ILE A 158 77.68 73.29 2.39
N PHE A 159 78.70 72.66 2.99
CA PHE A 159 79.55 73.31 4.00
C PHE A 159 81.06 73.26 3.73
N HIS A 160 81.48 72.87 2.52
CA HIS A 160 82.85 73.04 2.02
C HIS A 160 82.82 73.45 0.54
#